data_AF-A0A9D1D7H1-F1
#
_entry.id   AF-A0A9D1D7H1-F1
#
_cell.length_a   1.000
_cell.length_b   1.000
_cell.length_c   1.000
_cell.angle_alpha   90.00
_cell.angle_beta   90.00
_cell.angle_gamma   90.00
#
_symmetry.space_group_name_H-M   'P 1'
#
loop_
_entity.id
_entity.type
_entity.pdbx_description
1 polymer ?
#
loop_
_entity_poly.entity_id
_entity_poly.type
_entity_poly.pdbx_seq_one_letter_code
_entity_poly.pdbx_strand_id
1 'polypeptide(L)'
;GVGGKFEFQESPEDCLLREVREETGLTLKSWRYRGIVTFLYNDDEAEYMHLFTADGWTGTLRDCAEGELRWVPRDEVGKLNLWEGDRIFLSLLARDEPFFSLKLTYRGDDLVGAVLNGVPMT
;
A
#
# COMPACT_ATOMS: atom_id res chain seq x y z
N GLY A 1 -4.01 4.89 1.23
CA GLY A 1 -4.18 4.40 -0.16
C GLY A 1 -5.58 3.86 -0.28
N VAL A 2 -5.87 3.08 -1.32
CA VAL A 2 -7.11 2.28 -1.40
C VAL A 2 -6.77 0.86 -0.98
N GLY A 3 -7.60 0.22 -0.18
CA GLY A 3 -7.40 -1.12 0.36
C GLY A 3 -7.86 -1.22 1.81
N GLY A 4 -8.01 -2.44 2.29
CA GLY A 4 -8.49 -2.69 3.64
C GLY A 4 -8.04 -4.03 4.20
N LYS A 5 -8.82 -4.57 5.12
CA LYS A 5 -8.49 -5.78 5.87
C LYS A 5 -9.00 -7.02 5.14
N PHE A 6 -8.29 -8.12 5.35
CA PHE A 6 -8.76 -9.43 4.90
C PHE A 6 -10.09 -9.81 5.55
N GLU A 7 -11.01 -10.30 4.73
CA GLU A 7 -12.11 -11.13 5.18
C GLU A 7 -11.71 -12.61 5.29
N PHE A 8 -12.55 -13.40 5.95
CA PHE A 8 -12.31 -14.82 6.12
C PHE A 8 -12.24 -15.55 4.78
N GLN A 9 -11.15 -16.28 4.55
CA GLN A 9 -10.85 -17.03 3.32
C GLN A 9 -10.54 -16.17 2.08
N GLU A 10 -10.16 -14.91 2.24
CA GLU A 10 -9.64 -14.10 1.13
C GLU A 10 -8.16 -14.37 0.85
N SER A 11 -7.81 -14.48 -0.43
CA SER A 11 -6.45 -14.23 -0.88
C SER A 11 -6.13 -12.73 -0.92
N PRO A 12 -4.84 -12.32 -0.95
CA PRO A 12 -4.43 -10.93 -1.24
C PRO A 12 -5.13 -10.33 -2.46
N GLU A 13 -5.30 -11.11 -3.51
CA GLU A 13 -5.98 -10.69 -4.73
C GLU A 13 -7.49 -10.53 -4.55
N ASP A 14 -8.16 -11.41 -3.81
CA ASP A 14 -9.60 -11.28 -3.53
C ASP A 14 -9.88 -10.00 -2.74
N CYS A 15 -9.09 -9.77 -1.67
CA CYS A 15 -9.16 -8.56 -0.86
C CYS A 15 -8.91 -7.30 -1.70
N LEU A 16 -7.86 -7.28 -2.54
CA LEU A 16 -7.59 -6.16 -3.45
C LEU A 16 -8.80 -5.83 -4.34
N LEU A 17 -9.41 -6.84 -4.96
CA LEU A 17 -10.51 -6.65 -5.89
C LEU A 17 -11.78 -6.16 -5.20
N ARG A 18 -12.07 -6.69 -4.00
CA ARG A 18 -13.21 -6.27 -3.18
C ARG A 18 -13.02 -4.82 -2.71
N GLU A 19 -11.93 -4.54 -2.01
CA GLU A 19 -11.68 -3.23 -1.38
C GLU A 19 -11.63 -2.11 -2.42
N VAL A 20 -10.94 -2.31 -3.56
CA VAL A 20 -10.90 -1.28 -4.62
C VAL A 20 -12.31 -1.00 -5.16
N ARG A 21 -13.13 -2.03 -5.34
CA ARG A 21 -14.51 -1.86 -5.80
C ARG A 21 -15.37 -1.16 -4.75
N GLU A 22 -15.21 -1.52 -3.48
CA GLU A 22 -15.97 -0.97 -2.35
C GLU A 22 -15.60 0.49 -2.07
N GLU A 23 -14.33 0.87 -2.11
CA GLU A 23 -13.93 2.25 -1.83
C GLU A 23 -14.11 3.17 -3.03
N THR A 24 -13.82 2.69 -4.25
CA THR A 24 -13.66 3.58 -5.42
C THR A 24 -14.75 3.41 -6.47
N GLY A 25 -15.50 2.31 -6.43
CA GLY A 25 -16.44 1.93 -7.49
C GLY A 25 -15.77 1.42 -8.77
N LEU A 26 -14.44 1.33 -8.79
CA LEU A 26 -13.67 0.84 -9.93
C LEU A 26 -13.54 -0.68 -9.90
N THR A 27 -13.61 -1.30 -11.07
CA THR A 27 -13.32 -2.73 -11.25
C THR A 27 -11.98 -2.88 -11.94
N LEU A 28 -10.99 -3.43 -11.25
CA LEU A 28 -9.67 -3.68 -11.82
C LEU A 28 -9.73 -4.75 -12.92
N LYS A 29 -8.88 -4.56 -13.94
CA LYS A 29 -8.72 -5.44 -15.11
C LYS A 29 -7.27 -5.87 -15.31
N SER A 30 -6.32 -5.08 -14.82
CA SER A 30 -4.89 -5.37 -14.86
C SER A 30 -4.24 -4.84 -13.59
N TRP A 31 -3.51 -5.73 -12.90
CA TRP A 31 -2.77 -5.42 -11.68
C TRP A 31 -1.53 -6.28 -11.57
N ARG A 32 -0.59 -5.83 -10.73
CA ARG A 32 0.64 -6.53 -10.41
C ARG A 32 0.84 -6.52 -8.90
N TYR A 33 1.18 -7.69 -8.35
CA TYR A 33 1.58 -7.83 -6.97
C TYR A 33 3.03 -7.38 -6.80
N ARG A 34 3.27 -6.41 -5.91
CA ARG A 34 4.52 -5.65 -5.83
C ARG A 34 5.37 -5.98 -4.63
N GLY A 35 4.77 -6.40 -3.53
CA GLY A 35 5.53 -6.74 -2.35
C GLY A 35 4.67 -6.93 -1.12
N ILE A 36 5.34 -7.31 -0.04
CA ILE A 36 4.75 -7.39 1.29
C ILE A 36 5.48 -6.41 2.19
N VAL A 37 4.71 -5.61 2.92
CA VAL A 37 5.24 -4.73 3.97
C VAL A 37 4.82 -5.30 5.32
N THR A 38 5.79 -5.69 6.13
CA THR A 38 5.57 -5.97 7.55
C THR A 38 5.67 -4.65 8.32
N PHE A 39 4.59 -4.26 8.97
CA PHE A 39 4.51 -3.05 9.77
C PHE A 39 4.50 -3.45 11.25
N LEU A 40 5.51 -3.00 12.00
CA LEU A 40 5.60 -3.16 13.45
C LEU A 40 5.40 -1.80 14.09
N TYR A 41 4.38 -1.68 14.93
CA TYR A 41 4.05 -0.43 15.63
C TYR A 41 4.14 -0.65 17.14
N ASN A 42 5.11 -0.01 17.78
CA ASN A 42 5.39 -0.22 19.21
C ASN A 42 5.57 -1.72 19.54
N ASP A 43 4.78 -2.21 20.50
CA ASP A 43 4.76 -3.59 20.96
C ASP A 43 3.51 -4.36 20.47
N ASP A 44 2.79 -3.80 19.49
CA ASP A 44 1.59 -4.42 18.91
C ASP A 44 1.94 -5.60 17.99
N GLU A 45 0.91 -6.38 17.63
CA GLU A 45 1.06 -7.47 16.67
C GLU A 45 1.50 -6.97 15.30
N ALA A 46 2.30 -7.79 14.61
CA ALA A 46 2.79 -7.45 13.28
C ALA A 46 1.63 -7.40 12.26
N GLU A 47 1.50 -6.28 11.56
CA GLU A 47 0.57 -6.16 10.43
C GLU A 47 1.28 -6.43 9.11
N TYR A 48 0.59 -7.10 8.19
CA TYR A 48 1.10 -7.39 6.85
C TYR A 48 0.26 -6.67 5.80
N MET A 49 0.87 -5.71 5.12
CA MET A 49 0.25 -5.05 3.97
C MET A 49 0.72 -5.70 2.68
N HIS A 50 -0.22 -6.15 1.87
CA HIS A 50 0.03 -6.68 0.53
C HIS A 50 -0.09 -5.54 -0.48
N LEU A 51 1.03 -5.15 -1.11
CA LEU A 51 1.10 -4.01 -2.01
C LEU A 51 0.87 -4.39 -3.47
N PHE A 52 -0.01 -3.67 -4.14
CA PHE A 52 -0.32 -3.84 -5.55
C PHE A 52 -0.23 -2.52 -6.32
N THR A 53 0.00 -2.62 -7.64
CA THR A 53 -0.24 -1.53 -8.58
C THR A 53 -1.20 -1.99 -9.66
N ALA A 54 -2.05 -1.10 -10.16
CA ALA A 54 -2.97 -1.38 -11.25
C ALA A 54 -2.87 -0.30 -12.34
N ASP A 55 -3.01 -0.72 -13.60
CA ASP A 55 -2.95 0.14 -14.79
C ASP A 55 -4.13 -0.05 -15.75
N GLY A 56 -5.04 -0.97 -15.44
CA GLY A 56 -6.27 -1.19 -16.19
C GLY A 56 -7.47 -1.34 -15.26
N TRP A 57 -8.50 -0.54 -15.48
CA TRP A 57 -9.76 -0.60 -14.75
C TRP A 57 -10.94 -0.13 -15.61
N THR A 58 -12.15 -0.44 -15.14
CA THR A 58 -13.42 0.05 -15.70
C THR A 58 -14.26 0.64 -14.58
N GLY A 59 -15.24 1.47 -14.93
CA GLY A 59 -16.13 2.13 -13.97
C GLY A 59 -15.85 3.62 -13.85
N THR A 60 -16.57 4.27 -12.95
CA THR A 60 -16.40 5.70 -12.64
C THR A 60 -16.12 5.82 -11.16
N LEU A 61 -15.21 6.73 -10.80
CA LEU A 61 -14.89 7.01 -9.40
C LEU A 61 -16.16 7.45 -8.66
N ARG A 62 -16.40 6.87 -7.49
CA ARG A 62 -17.48 7.27 -6.57
C ARG A 62 -16.93 7.88 -5.29
N ASP A 63 -17.82 8.49 -4.51
CA ASP A 63 -17.48 8.94 -3.17
C ASP A 63 -17.12 7.74 -2.28
N CYS A 64 -16.03 7.89 -1.53
CA CYS A 64 -15.56 6.91 -0.56
C CYS A 64 -16.02 7.31 0.84
N ALA A 65 -16.44 6.33 1.64
CA ALA A 65 -16.83 6.58 3.02
C ALA A 65 -15.62 6.88 3.94
N GLU A 66 -14.42 6.47 3.54
CA GLU A 66 -13.19 6.60 4.33
C GLU A 66 -12.43 7.90 4.07
N GLY A 67 -12.84 8.68 3.07
CA GLY A 67 -12.22 9.96 2.76
C GLY A 67 -12.48 10.45 1.35
N GLU A 68 -11.74 11.48 0.95
CA GLU A 68 -11.83 12.08 -0.38
C GLU A 68 -10.83 11.42 -1.34
N LEU A 69 -11.36 10.81 -2.41
CA LEU A 69 -10.51 10.25 -3.47
C LEU A 69 -10.03 11.35 -4.41
N ARG A 70 -8.72 11.40 -4.65
CA ARG A 70 -8.09 12.34 -5.61
C ARG A 70 -7.10 11.63 -6.49
N TRP A 71 -7.13 11.98 -7.77
CA TRP A 71 -6.04 11.66 -8.69
C TRP A 71 -4.89 12.63 -8.45
N VAL A 72 -3.75 12.10 -8.02
CA VAL A 72 -2.54 12.89 -7.75
C VAL A 72 -1.47 12.53 -8.79
N PRO A 73 -0.84 13.52 -9.45
CA PRO A 73 0.30 13.27 -10.32
C PRO A 73 1.40 12.50 -9.58
N ARG A 74 2.03 11.52 -10.23
CA ARG A 74 3.01 10.63 -9.58
C ARG A 74 4.19 11.37 -8.96
N ASP A 75 4.63 12.45 -9.60
CA ASP A 75 5.70 13.34 -9.15
C ASP A 75 5.30 14.27 -7.99
N GLU A 76 4.00 14.35 -7.68
CA GLU A 76 3.47 15.12 -6.55
C GLU A 76 3.20 14.26 -5.31
N VAL A 77 3.12 12.94 -5.44
CA VAL A 77 2.85 12.02 -4.31
C VAL A 77 3.82 12.25 -3.15
N GLY A 78 5.11 12.47 -3.42
CA GLY A 78 6.11 12.73 -2.39
C GLY A 78 5.90 14.04 -1.60
N LYS A 79 5.07 14.95 -2.09
CA LYS A 79 4.74 16.23 -1.42
C LYS A 79 3.57 16.09 -0.44
N LEU A 80 2.87 14.95 -0.45
CA LEU A 80 1.76 14.69 0.46
C LEU A 80 2.28 14.48 1.89
N ASN A 81 1.38 14.66 2.86
CA ASN A 81 1.62 14.31 4.25
C ASN A 81 1.57 12.78 4.40
N LEU A 82 2.73 12.15 4.25
CA LEU A 82 2.91 10.70 4.28
C LEU A 82 3.80 10.30 5.45
N TRP A 83 3.53 9.11 6.00
CA TRP A 83 4.42 8.44 6.94
C TRP A 83 5.77 8.16 6.27
N GLU A 84 6.85 8.15 7.05
CA GLU A 84 8.21 7.99 6.50
C GLU A 84 8.38 6.65 5.76
N GLY A 85 7.85 5.58 6.32
CA GLY A 85 7.84 4.25 5.70
C GLY A 85 7.03 4.19 4.40
N ASP A 86 5.98 4.99 4.26
CA ASP A 86 5.22 5.09 3.00
C ASP A 86 6.11 5.60 1.87
N ARG A 87 6.96 6.60 2.17
CA ARG A 87 7.89 7.16 1.20
C ARG A 87 8.87 6.10 0.68
N ILE A 88 9.26 5.14 1.53
CA ILE A 88 10.16 4.04 1.15
C ILE A 88 9.50 3.16 0.08
N PHE A 89 8.33 2.57 0.37
CA PHE A 89 7.71 1.68 -0.60
C PHE A 89 7.19 2.42 -1.83
N LEU A 90 6.71 3.66 -1.71
CA LEU A 90 6.32 4.47 -2.87
C LEU A 90 7.52 4.75 -3.79
N SER A 91 8.70 4.99 -3.22
CA SER A 91 9.95 5.13 -4.00
C SER A 91 10.35 3.83 -4.69
N LEU A 92 10.20 2.67 -4.05
CA LEU A 92 10.43 1.35 -4.67
C LEU A 92 9.44 1.12 -5.83
N LEU A 93 8.16 1.45 -5.64
CA LEU A 93 7.14 1.34 -6.68
C LEU A 93 7.44 2.25 -7.88
N ALA A 94 7.86 3.50 -7.64
CA ALA A 94 8.18 4.49 -8.67
C ALA A 94 9.39 4.09 -9.52
N ARG A 95 10.36 3.36 -8.95
CA ARG A 95 11.53 2.81 -9.65
C ARG A 95 11.26 1.50 -10.37
N ASP A 96 10.01 1.03 -10.34
CA ASP A 96 9.59 -0.30 -10.82
C ASP A 96 10.44 -1.44 -10.22
N GLU A 97 10.74 -1.34 -8.92
CA GLU A 97 11.46 -2.40 -8.20
C GLU A 97 10.75 -3.75 -8.41
N PRO A 98 11.50 -4.87 -8.60
CA PRO A 98 10.96 -6.22 -8.53
C PRO A 98 10.21 -6.48 -7.23
N PHE A 99 9.57 -7.65 -7.14
CA PHE A 99 8.87 -8.03 -5.92
C PHE A 99 9.78 -7.90 -4.70
N PHE A 100 9.33 -7.21 -3.66
CA PHE A 100 10.13 -6.93 -2.47
C PHE A 100 9.42 -7.30 -1.17
N SER A 101 10.21 -7.59 -0.15
CA SER A 101 9.77 -7.67 1.25
C SER A 101 10.37 -6.50 2.01
N LEU A 102 9.52 -5.67 2.61
CA LEU A 102 9.93 -4.52 3.39
C LEU A 102 9.44 -4.70 4.83
N LYS A 103 10.31 -4.56 5.81
CA LYS A 103 9.92 -4.45 7.21
C LYS A 103 10.12 -3.03 7.67
N LEU A 104 9.09 -2.45 8.27
CA LEU A 104 9.10 -1.14 8.91
C LEU A 104 8.86 -1.30 10.40
N THR A 105 9.60 -0.57 11.21
CA THR A 105 9.48 -0.60 12.67
C THR A 105 9.34 0.80 13.19
N TYR A 106 8.24 1.05 13.89
CA TYR A 106 7.88 2.35 14.45
C TYR A 106 7.86 2.33 15.96
N ARG A 107 8.22 3.48 16.55
CA ARG A 107 7.99 3.79 17.96
C ARG A 107 7.26 5.13 18.05
N GLY A 108 5.98 5.10 18.39
CA GLY A 108 5.08 6.21 18.12
C GLY A 108 5.11 6.57 16.63
N ASP A 109 5.18 7.86 16.32
CA ASP A 109 5.20 8.35 14.94
C ASP A 109 6.60 8.27 14.27
N ASP A 110 7.63 7.84 15.01
CA ASP A 110 9.01 7.78 14.52
C ASP A 110 9.32 6.42 13.87
N LEU A 111 9.79 6.44 12.62
CA LEU A 111 10.36 5.27 11.96
C LEU A 111 11.75 4.98 12.53
N VAL A 112 11.89 3.91 13.31
CA VAL A 112 13.15 3.54 13.99
C VAL A 112 13.92 2.44 13.27
N GLY A 113 13.35 1.83 12.23
CA GLY A 113 14.04 0.83 11.43
C GLY A 113 13.33 0.46 10.14
N ALA A 114 14.11 0.25 9.08
CA ALA A 114 13.66 -0.28 7.80
C ALA A 114 14.60 -1.39 7.32
N VAL A 115 14.04 -2.50 6.85
CA VAL A 115 14.80 -3.62 6.29
C VAL A 115 14.17 -4.02 4.95
N LEU A 116 14.92 -3.85 3.86
CA LEU A 116 14.49 -4.18 2.51
C LEU A 116 15.17 -5.49 2.06
N ASN A 117 14.36 -6.51 1.75
CA ASN A 117 14.83 -7.83 1.30
C ASN A 117 15.87 -8.45 2.25
N GLY A 118 15.68 -8.25 3.57
CA GLY A 118 16.60 -8.72 4.61
C GLY A 118 17.83 -7.83 4.84
N VAL A 119 18.00 -6.75 4.07
CA VAL A 119 19.11 -5.80 4.21
C VAL A 119 18.64 -4.53 4.93
N PRO A 120 19.22 -4.16 6.09
CA PRO A 120 18.91 -2.90 6.75
C PRO A 120 19.14 -1.70 5.84
N MET A 121 18.20 -0.77 5.82
CA MET A 121 18.33 0.50 5.11
C MET A 121 18.99 1.52 6.04
N THR A 122 20.03 2.19 5.56
CA THR A 122 20.79 3.23 6.28
C THR A 122 20.22 4.61 6.06
#